data_AF-A0A0B7IRR1-F1
#
_entry.id   AF-A0A0B7IRR1-F1
#
_cell.length_a   1.000
_cell.length_b   1.000
_cell.length_c   1.000
_cell.angle_alpha   90.00
_cell.angle_beta   90.00
_cell.angle_gamma   90.00
#
_symmetry.space_group_name_H-M   'P 1'
#
loop_
_entity.id
_entity.type
_entity.pdbx_description
1 polymer ?
#
loop_
_entity_poly.entity_id
_entity_poly.type
_entity_poly.pdbx_seq_one_letter_code
_entity_poly.pdbx_strand_id
1 'polypeptide(L)'
;MANPAKGSKHNRGAAVDITLVDSNGNELDMGTAFDYFGKEAHHNYQNLPSQVIKNRKLLKKVMDKHNFRSIYSEWWHYEFRPERDSKIENFTWECQ
;
A
#
# COMPACT_ATOMS: atom_id res chain seq x y z
N MET A 1 4.61 12.53 0.66
CA MET A 1 4.55 12.60 2.14
C MET A 1 3.31 13.36 2.60
N ALA A 2 2.61 12.82 3.58
CA ALA A 2 1.42 13.46 4.17
C ALA A 2 1.82 14.57 5.14
N ASN A 3 1.04 15.66 5.17
CA ASN A 3 1.22 16.73 6.16
C ASN A 3 0.80 16.21 7.56
N PRO A 4 1.71 16.20 8.55
CA PRO A 4 1.41 15.71 9.91
C PRO A 4 0.21 16.41 10.56
N ALA A 5 0.01 17.70 10.30
CA ALA A 5 -1.09 18.48 10.87
C ALA A 5 -2.48 18.07 10.34
N LYS A 6 -2.56 17.38 9.19
CA LYS A 6 -3.81 16.83 8.64
C LYS A 6 -3.99 15.34 8.93
N GLY A 7 -2.90 14.66 9.31
CA GLY A 7 -2.84 13.21 9.47
C GLY A 7 -2.99 12.45 8.15
N SER A 8 -2.27 11.34 7.99
CA SER A 8 -2.44 10.41 6.86
C SER A 8 -3.45 9.31 7.21
N LYS A 9 -3.79 8.44 6.26
CA LYS A 9 -4.57 7.24 6.59
C LYS A 9 -3.79 6.22 7.40
N HIS A 10 -2.46 6.18 7.25
CA HIS A 10 -1.58 5.41 8.14
C HIS A 10 -1.74 5.85 9.60
N ASN A 11 -1.84 7.16 9.85
CA ASN A 11 -2.07 7.69 11.20
C ASN A 11 -3.45 7.34 11.77
N ARG A 12 -4.38 6.85 10.95
CA ARG A 12 -5.73 6.43 11.35
C ARG A 12 -5.85 4.91 11.46
N GLY A 13 -4.77 4.16 11.27
CA GLY A 13 -4.81 2.68 11.19
C GLY A 13 -5.53 2.15 9.95
N ALA A 14 -5.79 3.02 8.96
CA ALA A 14 -6.65 2.74 7.81
C ALA A 14 -5.86 2.47 6.51
N ALA A 15 -4.55 2.33 6.59
CA ALA A 15 -3.68 2.04 5.45
C ALA A 15 -2.61 1.02 5.82
N VAL A 16 -2.15 0.29 4.80
CA VAL A 16 -1.10 -0.71 4.90
C VAL A 16 -0.18 -0.59 3.69
N ASP A 17 1.11 -0.81 3.94
CA ASP A 17 2.14 -0.93 2.91
C ASP A 17 2.59 -2.39 2.86
N ILE A 18 2.37 -3.06 1.73
CA ILE A 18 2.56 -4.51 1.62
C ILE A 18 3.14 -4.96 0.28
N THR A 19 3.77 -6.15 0.31
CA THR A 19 4.25 -6.87 -0.87
C THR A 19 3.72 -8.31 -0.88
N LEU A 20 3.99 -9.03 -1.96
CA LEU A 20 3.71 -10.46 -2.08
C LEU A 20 4.97 -11.26 -1.76
N VAL A 21 4.80 -12.41 -1.11
CA VAL A 21 5.86 -13.39 -0.88
C VAL A 21 5.48 -14.74 -1.49
N ASP A 22 6.48 -15.51 -1.90
CA ASP A 22 6.29 -16.91 -2.31
C ASP A 22 6.12 -17.84 -1.10
N SER A 23 5.90 -19.13 -1.35
CA SER A 23 5.74 -20.15 -0.31
C SER A 23 6.99 -20.37 0.55
N ASN A 24 8.15 -19.92 0.08
CA ASN A 24 9.42 -20.01 0.78
C ASN A 24 9.74 -18.72 1.57
N GLY A 25 8.85 -17.72 1.52
CA GLY A 25 9.02 -16.44 2.19
C GLY A 25 9.85 -15.42 1.40
N ASN A 26 10.17 -15.67 0.13
CA ASN A 26 10.88 -14.69 -0.69
C ASN A 26 9.91 -13.64 -1.23
N GLU A 27 10.27 -12.36 -1.08
CA GLU A 27 9.51 -11.27 -1.70
C GLU A 27 9.53 -11.40 -3.23
N LEU A 28 8.36 -11.20 -3.84
CA LEU A 28 8.26 -11.13 -5.29
C LEU A 28 8.83 -9.80 -5.79
N ASP A 29 9.48 -9.83 -6.94
CA ASP A 29 9.96 -8.60 -7.58
C ASP A 29 8.79 -7.70 -7.99
N MET A 30 8.83 -6.47 -7.48
CA MET A 30 7.84 -5.42 -7.72
C MET A 30 8.41 -4.25 -8.53
N GLY A 31 9.64 -4.36 -9.04
CA GLY A 31 10.30 -3.40 -9.93
C GLY A 31 10.96 -2.20 -9.25
N THR A 32 10.53 -1.87 -8.02
CA THR A 32 11.19 -0.89 -7.15
C THR A 32 11.08 -1.39 -5.71
N ALA A 33 11.95 -0.93 -4.83
CA ALA A 33 11.76 -1.08 -3.39
C ALA A 33 10.54 -0.27 -2.90
N PHE A 34 10.13 -0.52 -1.66
CA PHE A 34 9.29 0.40 -0.88
C PHE A 34 9.94 1.79 -0.82
N ASP A 35 9.10 2.82 -0.63
CA ASP A 35 9.52 4.22 -0.53
C ASP A 35 10.33 4.75 -1.72
N TYR A 36 10.24 4.09 -2.87
CA TYR A 36 10.76 4.64 -4.11
C TYR A 36 9.80 5.68 -4.70
N PHE A 37 10.13 6.96 -4.57
CA PHE A 37 9.24 8.06 -4.99
C PHE A 37 9.37 8.47 -6.48
N GLY A 38 9.84 7.57 -7.34
CA GLY A 38 9.89 7.79 -8.80
C GLY A 38 8.65 7.28 -9.54
N LYS A 39 8.52 7.66 -10.81
CA LYS A 39 7.38 7.25 -11.68
C LYS A 39 7.29 5.73 -11.84
N GLU A 40 8.40 5.03 -11.64
CA GLU A 40 8.54 3.58 -11.72
C GLU A 40 7.73 2.88 -10.62
N ALA A 41 7.49 3.56 -9.49
CA ALA A 41 6.62 3.05 -8.42
C ALA A 41 5.13 3.15 -8.74
N HIS A 42 4.73 3.93 -9.74
CA HIS A 42 3.33 4.13 -10.07
C HIS A 42 2.67 2.82 -10.52
N HIS A 43 1.41 2.62 -10.11
CA HIS A 43 0.64 1.41 -10.41
C HIS A 43 0.46 1.13 -11.90
N ASN A 44 0.42 2.17 -12.73
CA ASN A 44 0.22 2.08 -14.18
C ASN A 44 1.53 2.12 -14.97
N TYR A 45 2.70 2.19 -14.33
CA TYR A 45 3.97 2.22 -15.04
C TYR A 45 4.20 0.89 -15.78
N GLN A 46 4.21 0.94 -17.11
CA GLN A 46 4.26 -0.26 -17.97
C GLN A 46 5.69 -0.61 -18.45
N ASN A 47 6.67 0.26 -18.25
CA ASN A 47 8.05 0.02 -18.67
C ASN A 47 8.81 -0.82 -17.61
N LEU A 48 8.25 -2.00 -17.32
CA LEU A 48 8.75 -2.97 -16.34
C LEU A 48 8.71 -4.37 -16.96
N PRO A 49 9.51 -5.33 -16.44
CA PRO A 49 9.38 -6.72 -16.83
C PRO A 49 7.94 -7.22 -16.70
N SER A 50 7.52 -8.09 -17.63
CA SER A 50 6.13 -8.59 -17.67
C SER A 50 5.72 -9.31 -16.38
N GLN A 51 6.67 -9.95 -15.68
CA GLN A 51 6.44 -10.60 -14.39
C GLN A 51 6.13 -9.59 -13.29
N VAL A 52 6.85 -8.46 -13.21
CA VAL A 52 6.58 -7.38 -12.26
C VAL A 52 5.18 -6.82 -12.46
N ILE A 53 4.77 -6.59 -13.72
CA ILE A 53 3.43 -6.11 -14.05
C ILE A 53 2.36 -7.11 -13.59
N LYS A 54 2.60 -8.42 -13.74
CA LYS A 54 1.70 -9.47 -13.25
C LYS A 54 1.62 -9.48 -11.73
N ASN A 55 2.75 -9.36 -11.03
CA ASN A 55 2.80 -9.32 -9.57
C ASN A 55 2.03 -8.11 -9.01
N ARG A 56 2.26 -6.91 -9.55
CA ARG A 56 1.53 -5.69 -9.18
C ARG A 56 0.02 -5.81 -9.46
N LYS A 57 -0.37 -6.40 -10.59
CA LYS A 57 -1.79 -6.68 -10.92
C LYS A 57 -2.42 -7.68 -9.95
N LEU A 58 -1.69 -8.71 -9.56
CA LEU A 58 -2.15 -9.70 -8.58
C LEU A 58 -2.39 -9.05 -7.22
N LEU A 59 -1.39 -8.32 -6.70
CA LEU A 59 -1.51 -7.62 -5.42
C LEU A 59 -2.72 -6.68 -5.42
N LYS A 60 -2.82 -5.82 -6.44
CA LYS A 60 -3.93 -4.89 -6.58
C LYS A 60 -5.29 -5.59 -6.62
N LYS A 61 -5.41 -6.67 -7.41
CA LYS A 61 -6.66 -7.43 -7.54
C LYS A 61 -7.08 -8.05 -6.21
N VAL A 62 -6.14 -8.61 -5.46
CA VAL A 62 -6.41 -9.20 -4.13
C VAL A 62 -6.87 -8.10 -3.17
N MET A 63 -6.14 -7.00 -3.10
CA MET A 63 -6.49 -5.89 -2.21
C MET A 63 -7.84 -5.26 -2.55
N ASP A 64 -8.11 -5.01 -3.83
CA ASP A 64 -9.42 -4.50 -4.29
C ASP A 64 -10.59 -5.43 -3.90
N LYS A 65 -10.38 -6.75 -3.91
CA LYS A 65 -11.39 -7.74 -3.48
C LYS A 65 -11.73 -7.61 -1.99
N HIS A 66 -10.80 -7.14 -1.17
CA HIS A 66 -10.94 -6.99 0.27
C HIS A 66 -11.18 -5.53 0.71
N ASN A 67 -11.75 -4.70 -0.17
CA ASN A 67 -12.11 -3.29 0.09
C ASN A 67 -10.92 -2.35 0.36
N PHE A 68 -9.71 -2.76 -0.01
CA PHE A 68 -8.56 -1.89 -0.04
C PHE A 68 -8.44 -1.18 -1.38
N ARG A 69 -8.04 0.08 -1.38
CA ARG A 69 -7.82 0.89 -2.58
C ARG A 69 -6.36 1.31 -2.66
N SER A 70 -5.74 0.98 -3.80
CA SER A 70 -4.41 1.47 -4.15
C SER A 70 -4.42 2.97 -4.39
N ILE A 71 -3.33 3.65 -4.06
CA ILE A 71 -3.04 4.98 -4.60
C ILE A 71 -2.24 4.87 -5.90
N TYR A 72 -2.30 5.90 -6.73
CA TYR A 72 -1.69 5.84 -8.06
C TYR A 72 -0.15 5.77 -8.03
N SER A 73 0.47 6.53 -7.13
CA SER A 73 1.91 6.79 -7.11
C SER A 73 2.76 5.70 -6.46
N GLU A 74 2.16 4.80 -5.69
CA GLU A 74 2.87 3.85 -4.83
C GLU A 74 2.21 2.47 -4.99
N TRP A 75 2.93 1.50 -5.56
CA TRP A 75 2.37 0.17 -5.85
C TRP A 75 2.07 -0.68 -4.60
N TRP A 76 2.68 -0.30 -3.48
CA TRP A 76 2.61 -1.02 -2.21
C TRP A 76 1.55 -0.48 -1.25
N HIS A 77 1.08 0.76 -1.43
CA HIS A 77 0.21 1.45 -0.49
C HIS A 77 -1.27 1.20 -0.77
N TYR A 78 -1.98 0.72 0.24
CA TYR A 78 -3.39 0.37 0.18
C TYR A 78 -4.16 0.94 1.35
N GLU A 79 -5.33 1.51 1.04
CA GLU A 79 -6.19 2.17 2.01
C GLU A 79 -7.49 1.39 2.18
N PHE A 80 -7.85 1.03 3.40
CA PHE A 80 -9.13 0.38 3.68
C PHE A 80 -10.29 1.40 3.51
N ARG A 81 -11.38 1.00 2.85
CA ARG A 81 -12.62 1.79 2.78
C ARG A 81 -13.71 1.06 3.55
N PRO A 82 -14.24 1.67 4.64
CA PRO A 82 -15.24 2.74 4.51
C PRO A 82 -14.85 4.12 5.11
N GLU A 83 -13.61 4.28 5.55
CA GLU A 83 -13.26 5.20 6.65
C GLU A 83 -12.90 6.66 6.31
N ARG A 84 -13.41 7.25 5.21
CA ARG A 84 -13.11 8.69 5.01
C ARG A 84 -13.65 9.56 6.17
N ASP A 85 -14.62 9.04 6.91
CA ASP A 85 -15.29 9.67 8.05
C ASP A 85 -14.93 9.06 9.42
N SER A 86 -14.05 8.05 9.49
CA SER A 86 -13.63 7.49 10.78
C SER A 86 -12.79 8.52 11.56
N LYS A 87 -12.96 8.55 12.89
CA LYS A 87 -12.22 9.47 13.76
C LYS A 87 -10.72 9.13 13.72
N ILE A 88 -9.89 10.11 14.03
CA ILE A 88 -8.48 9.84 14.31
C ILE A 88 -8.44 9.03 15.60
N GLU A 89 -8.04 7.77 15.48
CA GLU A 89 -7.89 6.86 16.62
C GLU A 89 -6.65 7.26 17.43
N ASN A 90 -6.86 8.03 18.49
CA ASN A 90 -5.84 8.41 19.48
C ASN A 90 -5.97 7.50 20.71
N PHE A 91 -5.71 6.20 20.55
CA PHE A 91 -5.66 5.27 21.67
C PHE A 91 -4.43 5.56 22.54
N THR A 92 -4.64 5.62 23.86
CA THR A 92 -3.55 5.61 24.84
C THR A 92 -3.48 4.19 25.37
N TRP A 93 -2.37 3.49 25.12
CA TRP A 93 -2.16 2.18 25.70
C TRP A 93 -1.75 2.35 27.15
N GLU A 94 -2.50 1.77 28.08
CA GLU A 94 -2.04 1.58 29.46
C GLU A 94 -0.85 0.61 29.39
N CYS A 95 0.35 1.08 29.72
CA CYS A 95 1.49 0.19 29.89
C CYS A 95 1.20 -0.73 31.09
N GLN A 96 1.16 -2.04 30.84
CA GLN A 96 1.17 -3.05 31.90
C GLN A 96 2.61 -3.35 32.34
#